data_AF-A0A937ICI4-F1
#
_entry.id   AF-A0A937ICI4-F1
#
_cell.length_a   1.000
_cell.length_b   1.000
_cell.length_c   1.000
_cell.angle_alpha   90.00
_cell.angle_beta   90.00
_cell.angle_gamma   90.00
#
_symmetry.space_group_name_H-M   'P 1'
#
loop_
_entity.id
_entity.type
_entity.pdbx_description
1 polymer ?
#
loop_
_entity_poly.entity_id
_entity_poly.type
_entity_poly.pdbx_seq_one_letter_code
_entity_poly.pdbx_strand_id
1 'polypeptide(L)'
;MNINNIKSTFGYIGFVPFAFFCIIPWIFGGTAGDKAIIFQIAYGSIILSFLAGIPWGWRDDQPNQSNNLTIGIVYSLIACSMLILLYMNKILPALLISIIAFQSFYYFEKSTYDFQYKHEDYQKFRRMLSLLVAISFLISTAYWINPYSNPIN
;
A
#
# COMPACT_ATOMS: atom_id res chain seq x y z
N MET A 1 26.08 4.83 8.25
CA MET A 1 25.19 4.67 7.07
C MET A 1 24.53 6.03 6.82
N ASN A 2 24.44 6.52 5.58
CA ASN A 2 23.78 7.80 5.27
C ASN A 2 22.28 7.72 5.63
N ILE A 3 21.71 8.79 6.19
CA ILE A 3 20.28 8.86 6.58
C ILE A 3 19.34 8.48 5.43
N ASN A 4 19.67 8.85 4.19
CA ASN A 4 18.89 8.52 3.01
C ASN A 4 18.92 7.02 2.70
N ASN A 5 20.08 6.39 2.91
CA ASN A 5 20.23 4.94 2.74
C ASN A 5 19.42 4.19 3.79
N ILE A 6 19.47 4.62 5.05
CA ILE A 6 18.68 4.01 6.14
C ILE A 6 17.18 4.08 5.82
N LYS A 7 16.69 5.26 5.42
CA LYS A 7 15.26 5.45 5.04
C LYS A 7 14.85 4.53 3.90
N SER A 8 15.68 4.42 2.87
CA SER A 8 15.40 3.52 1.74
C SER A 8 15.42 2.05 2.16
N THR A 9 16.44 1.63 2.91
CA THR A 9 16.55 0.25 3.43
C THR A 9 15.33 -0.13 4.28
N PHE A 10 14.93 0.72 5.22
CA PHE A 10 13.77 0.45 6.06
C PHE A 10 12.46 0.44 5.27
N GLY A 11 12.36 1.28 4.24
CA GLY A 11 11.25 1.21 3.29
C GLY A 11 11.15 -0.13 2.57
N TYR A 12 12.27 -0.69 2.10
CA TYR A 12 12.29 -2.02 1.47
C TYR A 12 12.06 -3.15 2.47
N ILE A 13 12.52 -3.02 3.72
CA ILE A 13 12.17 -3.97 4.79
C ILE A 13 10.65 -3.95 5.02
N GLY A 14 10.03 -2.77 5.01
CA GLY A 14 8.58 -2.63 5.08
C GLY A 14 7.82 -3.28 3.91
N PHE A 15 8.49 -3.52 2.76
CA PHE A 15 7.91 -4.26 1.64
C PHE A 15 7.93 -5.80 1.83
N VAL A 16 8.82 -6.33 2.67
CA VAL A 16 9.00 -7.78 2.84
C VAL A 16 7.69 -8.53 3.14
N PRO A 17 6.81 -8.05 4.04
CA PRO A 17 5.54 -8.74 4.28
C PRO A 17 4.62 -8.78 3.05
N PHE A 18 4.60 -7.74 2.21
CA PHE A 18 3.82 -7.76 0.97
C PHE A 18 4.31 -8.84 0.01
N ALA A 19 5.64 -8.92 -0.19
CA ALA A 19 6.25 -9.94 -1.05
C ALA A 19 6.01 -11.35 -0.52
N PHE A 20 6.12 -11.53 0.80
CA PHE A 20 5.91 -12.83 1.43
C PHE A 20 4.47 -13.31 1.28
N PHE A 21 3.50 -12.47 1.63
CA PHE A 21 2.09 -12.86 1.61
C PHE A 21 1.49 -12.98 0.20
N CYS A 22 2.02 -12.30 -0.81
CA CYS A 22 1.51 -12.47 -2.18
C CYS A 22 1.96 -13.78 -2.83
N ILE A 23 3.06 -14.39 -2.37
CA ILE A 23 3.60 -15.64 -2.93
C ILE A 23 2.95 -16.87 -2.29
N ILE A 24 2.63 -16.84 -1.00
CA ILE A 24 2.03 -17.98 -0.26
C ILE A 24 0.84 -18.62 -0.99
N PRO A 25 -0.14 -17.86 -1.53
CA PRO A 25 -1.29 -18.44 -2.23
C PRO A 25 -0.88 -19.35 -3.39
N TRP A 26 0.16 -18.96 -4.14
CA TRP A 26 0.64 -19.73 -5.29
C TRP A 26 1.41 -20.99 -4.93
N ILE A 27 1.98 -21.07 -3.72
CA ILE A 27 2.72 -22.25 -3.25
C ILE A 27 1.79 -23.25 -2.56
N PHE A 28 0.92 -22.77 -1.67
CA PHE A 28 0.15 -23.64 -0.77
C PHE A 28 -1.33 -23.75 -1.14
N GLY A 29 -1.89 -22.75 -1.81
CA GLY A 29 -3.29 -22.71 -2.19
C GLY A 29 -4.28 -22.73 -1.01
N GLY A 30 -5.56 -22.86 -1.35
CA GLY A 30 -6.67 -23.08 -0.40
C GLY A 30 -6.69 -22.11 0.77
N THR A 31 -7.05 -22.63 1.96
CA THR A 31 -7.22 -21.81 3.17
C THR A 31 -5.95 -21.09 3.63
N ALA A 32 -4.76 -21.62 3.32
CA ALA A 32 -3.49 -20.97 3.63
C ALA A 32 -3.28 -19.74 2.72
N GLY A 33 -3.60 -19.88 1.43
CA GLY A 33 -3.60 -18.78 0.48
C GLY A 33 -4.57 -17.67 0.87
N ASP A 34 -5.80 -18.03 1.22
CA ASP A 34 -6.83 -17.05 1.61
C ASP A 34 -6.41 -16.26 2.84
N LYS A 35 -5.88 -16.94 3.87
CA LYS A 35 -5.35 -16.29 5.08
C LYS A 35 -4.18 -15.37 4.75
N ALA A 36 -3.27 -15.77 3.87
CA ALA A 36 -2.15 -14.93 3.46
C ALA A 36 -2.63 -13.65 2.77
N ILE A 37 -3.63 -13.73 1.89
CA ILE A 37 -4.22 -12.56 1.23
C ILE A 37 -4.88 -11.64 2.27
N ILE A 38 -5.61 -12.19 3.24
CA ILE A 38 -6.19 -11.42 4.35
C ILE A 38 -5.10 -10.68 5.13
N PHE A 39 -3.99 -11.36 5.49
CA PHE A 39 -2.86 -10.74 6.16
C PHE A 39 -2.19 -9.66 5.31
N GLN A 40 -2.05 -9.87 4.00
CA GLN A 40 -1.50 -8.87 3.08
C GLN A 40 -2.34 -7.60 3.05
N ILE A 41 -3.67 -7.72 2.94
CA ILE A 41 -4.59 -6.58 2.92
C ILE A 41 -4.60 -5.87 4.28
N ALA A 42 -4.61 -6.61 5.38
CA ALA A 42 -4.57 -6.04 6.73
C ALA A 42 -3.28 -5.25 6.96
N TYR A 43 -2.12 -5.82 6.59
CA TYR A 43 -0.85 -5.11 6.63
C TYR A 43 -0.84 -3.89 5.69
N GLY A 44 -1.41 -4.02 4.49
CA GLY A 44 -1.59 -2.92 3.55
C GLY A 44 -2.40 -1.77 4.13
N SER A 45 -3.49 -2.06 4.85
CA SER A 45 -4.28 -1.05 5.56
C SER A 45 -3.45 -0.32 6.61
N ILE A 46 -2.70 -1.05 7.44
CA ILE A 46 -1.81 -0.46 8.46
C ILE A 46 -0.81 0.50 7.80
N ILE A 47 -0.11 0.04 6.76
CA ILE A 47 0.88 0.87 6.04
C ILE A 47 0.23 2.09 5.39
N LEU A 48 -0.95 1.94 4.78
CA LEU A 48 -1.66 3.07 4.18
C LEU A 48 -2.11 4.09 5.24
N SER A 49 -2.52 3.66 6.43
CA SER A 49 -2.84 4.55 7.55
C SER A 49 -1.61 5.33 8.04
N PHE A 50 -0.44 4.68 8.13
CA PHE A 50 0.81 5.38 8.42
C PHE A 50 1.19 6.39 7.33
N LEU A 51 1.05 6.02 6.05
CA LEU A 51 1.28 6.93 4.93
C LEU A 51 0.33 8.13 4.97
N ALA A 52 -0.95 7.89 5.26
CA ALA A 52 -1.98 8.91 5.44
C ALA A 52 -1.68 9.91 6.56
N GLY A 53 -0.86 9.53 7.55
CA GLY A 53 -0.38 10.41 8.61
C GLY A 53 0.79 11.32 8.19
N ILE A 54 1.49 11.02 7.09
CA ILE A 54 2.66 11.80 6.66
C ILE A 54 2.36 13.30 6.42
N PRO A 55 1.22 13.69 5.79
CA PRO A 55 0.86 15.10 5.61
C PRO A 55 0.85 15.93 6.89
N TRP A 56 0.57 15.31 8.05
CA TRP A 56 0.58 15.97 9.36
C TRP A 56 1.98 16.39 9.81
N GLY A 57 3.02 15.71 9.32
CA GLY A 57 4.40 16.02 9.63
C GLY A 57 5.08 16.93 8.61
N TRP A 58 4.35 17.42 7.62
CA TRP A 58 4.90 18.40 6.67
C TRP A 58 4.81 19.83 7.22
N ARG A 59 5.53 20.75 6.57
CA ARG A 59 5.54 22.15 7.00
C ARG A 59 4.16 22.79 6.86
N ASP A 60 3.77 23.58 7.85
CA ASP A 60 2.48 24.29 7.87
C ASP A 60 2.41 25.43 6.85
N ASP A 61 3.56 26.01 6.49
CA ASP A 61 3.66 27.14 5.57
C ASP A 61 3.74 26.72 4.08
N GLN A 62 3.62 25.42 3.79
CA GLN A 62 3.61 24.96 2.41
C GLN A 62 2.28 25.30 1.70
N PRO A 63 2.29 25.42 0.36
CA PRO A 63 1.07 25.60 -0.41
C PRO A 63 0.06 24.46 -0.19
N ASN A 64 -1.22 24.81 -0.06
CA ASN A 64 -2.36 23.88 0.04
C ASN A 64 -2.32 22.90 1.22
N GLN A 65 -1.64 23.24 2.33
CA GLN A 65 -1.49 22.30 3.45
C GLN A 65 -2.80 21.80 4.05
N SER A 66 -3.83 22.65 4.17
CA SER A 66 -5.16 22.22 4.62
C SER A 66 -5.76 21.11 3.74
N ASN A 67 -5.59 21.22 2.41
CA ASN A 67 -6.02 20.20 1.47
C ASN A 67 -5.18 18.92 1.59
N ASN A 68 -3.87 19.04 1.78
CA ASN A 68 -2.97 17.91 2.00
C ASN A 68 -3.37 17.09 3.25
N LEU A 69 -3.70 17.76 4.34
CA LEU A 69 -4.20 17.13 5.58
C LEU A 69 -5.53 16.42 5.34
N THR A 70 -6.44 17.06 4.62
CA THR A 70 -7.75 16.48 4.27
C THR A 70 -7.59 15.21 3.44
N ILE A 71 -6.71 15.24 2.42
CA ILE A 71 -6.38 14.07 1.60
C ILE A 71 -5.77 12.96 2.48
N GLY A 72 -4.88 13.31 3.42
CA GLY A 72 -4.37 12.37 4.42
C GLY A 72 -5.48 11.65 5.18
N ILE A 73 -6.45 12.40 5.74
CA ILE A 73 -7.62 11.82 6.42
C ILE A 73 -8.40 10.87 5.50
N VAL A 74 -8.65 11.27 4.25
CA VAL A 74 -9.34 10.42 3.26
C VAL A 74 -8.61 9.08 3.07
N TYR A 75 -7.28 9.07 2.95
CA TYR A 75 -6.52 7.82 2.85
C TYR A 75 -6.54 6.99 4.12
N SER A 76 -6.58 7.61 5.31
CA SER A 76 -6.77 6.87 6.57
C SER A 76 -8.15 6.18 6.61
N LEU A 77 -9.19 6.84 6.11
CA LEU A 77 -10.53 6.25 5.97
C LEU A 77 -10.57 5.15 4.91
N ILE A 78 -9.84 5.29 3.80
CA ILE A 78 -9.69 4.22 2.80
C ILE A 78 -8.97 3.02 3.42
N ALA A 79 -7.92 3.23 4.21
CA ALA A 79 -7.25 2.16 4.94
C ALA A 79 -8.22 1.44 5.89
N CYS A 80 -9.05 2.19 6.63
CA CYS A 80 -10.08 1.61 7.49
C CYS A 80 -11.11 0.80 6.68
N SER A 81 -11.56 1.33 5.53
CA SER A 81 -12.54 0.64 4.69
C SER A 81 -12.01 -0.67 4.11
N MET A 82 -10.71 -0.79 3.84
CA MET A 82 -10.09 -2.07 3.47
C MET A 82 -10.29 -3.15 4.54
N LEU A 83 -10.17 -2.80 5.83
CA LEU A 83 -10.43 -3.75 6.93
C LEU A 83 -11.92 -4.08 7.07
N ILE A 84 -12.80 -3.11 6.85
CA ILE A 84 -14.25 -3.33 6.84
C ILE A 84 -14.62 -4.32 5.72
N LEU A 85 -14.03 -4.17 4.53
CA LEU A 85 -14.24 -5.10 3.42
C LEU A 85 -13.75 -6.50 3.74
N LEU A 86 -12.61 -6.65 4.42
CA LEU A 86 -12.16 -7.94 4.93
C LEU A 86 -13.17 -8.55 5.91
N TYR A 87 -13.66 -7.77 6.87
CA TYR A 87 -14.67 -8.21 7.83
C TYR A 87 -15.97 -8.68 7.15
N MET A 88 -16.37 -8.02 6.07
CA MET A 88 -17.52 -8.40 5.25
C MET A 88 -17.23 -9.53 4.25
N ASN A 89 -16.05 -10.14 4.31
CA ASN A 89 -15.58 -11.18 3.39
C ASN A 89 -15.58 -10.75 1.90
N LYS A 90 -15.32 -9.46 1.64
CA LYS A 90 -15.23 -8.86 0.30
C LYS A 90 -13.77 -8.69 -0.13
N ILE A 91 -13.08 -9.82 -0.31
CA ILE A 91 -11.62 -9.84 -0.58
C ILE A 91 -11.27 -9.20 -1.93
N LEU A 92 -11.98 -9.53 -3.01
CA LEU A 92 -11.68 -8.96 -4.34
C LEU A 92 -11.80 -7.42 -4.36
N PRO A 93 -12.89 -6.79 -3.89
CA PRO A 93 -12.95 -5.34 -3.77
C PRO A 93 -11.82 -4.75 -2.91
N ALA A 94 -11.46 -5.40 -1.80
CA ALA A 94 -10.37 -4.93 -0.95
C ALA A 94 -9.01 -4.95 -1.67
N LEU A 95 -8.73 -5.98 -2.47
CA LEU A 95 -7.52 -6.06 -3.31
C LEU A 95 -7.47 -4.94 -4.34
N LEU A 96 -8.57 -4.69 -5.07
CA LEU A 96 -8.65 -3.64 -6.09
C LEU A 96 -8.49 -2.25 -5.47
N ILE A 97 -9.15 -1.98 -4.35
CA ILE A 97 -8.99 -0.73 -3.60
C ILE A 97 -7.54 -0.57 -3.13
N SER A 98 -6.89 -1.65 -2.68
CA SER A 98 -5.48 -1.59 -2.26
C SER A 98 -4.57 -1.11 -3.40
N ILE A 99 -4.73 -1.67 -4.61
CA ILE A 99 -3.94 -1.28 -5.78
C ILE A 99 -4.14 0.20 -6.09
N ILE A 100 -5.41 0.64 -6.17
CA ILE A 100 -5.76 2.02 -6.49
C ILE A 100 -5.21 2.96 -5.42
N ALA A 101 -5.45 2.67 -4.14
CA ALA A 101 -5.10 3.54 -3.03
C ALA A 101 -3.59 3.77 -2.91
N PHE A 102 -2.77 2.73 -3.03
CA PHE A 102 -1.31 2.89 -2.96
C PHE A 102 -0.75 3.67 -4.16
N GLN A 103 -1.28 3.45 -5.36
CA GLN A 103 -0.86 4.20 -6.55
C GLN A 103 -1.31 5.66 -6.49
N SER A 104 -2.59 5.91 -6.16
CA SER A 104 -3.12 7.26 -6.04
C SER A 104 -2.45 8.03 -4.90
N PHE A 105 -2.09 7.37 -3.79
CA PHE A 105 -1.35 8.01 -2.70
C PHE A 105 0.03 8.46 -3.16
N TYR A 106 0.74 7.65 -3.96
CA TYR A 106 2.02 8.05 -4.53
C TYR A 106 1.89 9.28 -5.44
N TYR A 107 0.85 9.34 -6.28
CA TYR A 107 0.59 10.52 -7.11
C TYR A 107 0.29 11.76 -6.27
N PHE A 108 -0.49 11.62 -5.19
CA PHE A 108 -0.71 12.67 -4.22
C PHE A 108 0.61 13.13 -3.58
N GLU A 109 1.40 12.21 -3.00
CA GLU A 109 2.70 12.53 -2.38
C GLU A 109 3.60 13.29 -3.37
N LYS A 110 3.66 12.80 -4.62
CA LYS A 110 4.45 13.41 -5.70
C LYS A 110 4.00 14.82 -6.09
N SER A 111 2.71 15.15 -5.96
CA SER A 111 2.18 16.47 -6.31
C SER A 111 2.52 17.57 -5.29
N THR A 112 3.03 17.20 -4.12
CA THR A 112 3.30 18.15 -3.04
C THR A 112 4.58 18.93 -3.27
N TYR A 113 4.61 20.15 -2.73
CA TYR A 113 5.77 21.04 -2.84
C TYR A 113 7.03 20.36 -2.29
N ASP A 114 6.99 19.88 -1.04
CA ASP A 114 8.14 19.30 -0.38
C ASP A 114 8.70 18.06 -1.12
N PHE A 115 7.85 17.24 -1.73
CA PHE A 115 8.31 16.06 -2.46
C PHE A 115 9.13 16.45 -3.71
N GLN A 116 8.75 17.53 -4.41
CA GLN A 116 9.44 17.98 -5.62
C GLN A 116 10.90 18.39 -5.35
N TYR A 117 11.18 18.91 -4.15
CA TYR A 117 12.53 19.32 -3.73
C TYR A 117 13.30 18.23 -2.97
N LYS A 118 12.72 17.03 -2.77
CA LYS A 118 13.47 15.90 -2.21
C LYS A 118 14.51 15.39 -3.19
N HIS A 119 15.60 14.85 -2.64
CA HIS A 119 16.68 14.23 -3.41
C HIS A 119 16.15 13.15 -4.39
N GLU A 120 16.73 13.09 -5.60
CA GLU A 120 16.26 12.18 -6.65
C GLU A 120 16.18 10.72 -6.21
N ASP A 121 17.14 10.27 -5.41
CA ASP A 121 17.18 8.89 -4.92
C ASP A 121 15.95 8.55 -4.08
N TYR A 122 15.46 9.49 -3.26
CA TYR A 122 14.23 9.29 -2.49
C TYR A 122 13.01 9.19 -3.42
N GLN A 123 12.94 10.03 -4.45
CA GLN A 123 11.85 10.01 -5.41
C GLN A 123 11.82 8.68 -6.20
N LYS A 124 12.99 8.23 -6.68
CA LYS A 124 13.17 6.94 -7.37
C LYS A 124 12.78 5.77 -6.46
N PHE A 125 13.23 5.80 -5.21
CA PHE A 125 12.86 4.83 -4.18
C PHE A 125 11.35 4.77 -3.96
N ARG A 126 10.67 5.91 -3.71
CA ARG A 126 9.21 5.92 -3.47
C ARG A 126 8.43 5.42 -4.68
N ARG A 127 8.83 5.78 -5.90
CA ARG A 127 8.22 5.24 -7.12
C ARG A 127 8.33 3.72 -7.17
N MET A 128 9.53 3.18 -6.96
CA MET A 128 9.77 1.75 -7.03
C MET A 128 9.01 1.00 -5.94
N LEU A 129 9.01 1.51 -4.71
CA LEU A 129 8.30 0.90 -3.58
C LEU A 129 6.79 0.84 -3.82
N SER A 130 6.18 1.95 -4.28
CA SER A 130 4.74 1.97 -4.57
C SER A 130 4.35 1.00 -5.69
N LEU A 131 5.18 0.92 -6.75
CA LEU A 131 4.98 -0.06 -7.84
C LEU A 131 5.07 -1.50 -7.35
N LEU A 132 6.09 -1.82 -6.53
CA LEU A 132 6.26 -3.16 -5.96
C LEU A 132 5.05 -3.58 -5.11
N VAL A 133 4.52 -2.66 -4.28
CA VAL A 133 3.31 -2.91 -3.49
C VAL A 133 2.11 -3.20 -4.41
N ALA A 134 1.89 -2.41 -5.47
CA ALA A 134 0.80 -2.68 -6.41
C ALA A 134 0.95 -4.01 -7.14
N ILE A 135 2.16 -4.36 -7.59
CA ILE A 135 2.46 -5.66 -8.20
C ILE A 135 2.14 -6.80 -7.21
N SER A 136 2.49 -6.65 -5.93
CA SER A 136 2.16 -7.67 -4.92
C SER A 136 0.66 -7.90 -4.78
N PHE A 137 -0.16 -6.84 -4.85
CA PHE A 137 -1.61 -6.98 -4.80
C PHE A 137 -2.20 -7.51 -6.10
N LEU A 138 -1.62 -7.17 -7.26
CA LEU A 138 -1.99 -7.76 -8.55
C LEU A 138 -1.75 -9.27 -8.59
N ILE A 139 -0.62 -9.75 -8.05
CA ILE A 139 -0.31 -11.19 -7.94
C ILE A 139 -1.38 -11.91 -7.10
N SER A 140 -1.77 -11.32 -5.97
CA SER A 140 -2.83 -11.88 -5.11
C SER A 140 -4.22 -11.81 -5.75
N THR A 141 -4.48 -10.76 -6.53
CA THR A 141 -5.71 -10.62 -7.32
C THR A 141 -5.79 -11.69 -8.39
N ALA A 142 -4.69 -11.93 -9.10
CA ALA A 142 -4.60 -12.98 -10.11
C ALA A 142 -4.85 -14.37 -9.53
N TYR A 143 -4.34 -14.66 -8.32
CA TYR A 143 -4.66 -15.90 -7.60
C TYR A 143 -6.16 -15.97 -7.25
N TRP A 144 -6.73 -14.89 -6.72
CA TRP A 144 -8.11 -14.86 -6.23
C TRP A 144 -9.14 -15.08 -7.34
N ILE A 145 -8.91 -14.54 -8.53
CA ILE A 145 -9.81 -14.67 -9.69
C ILE A 145 -9.55 -15.90 -10.54
N ASN A 146 -8.44 -16.61 -10.30
CA ASN A 146 -8.08 -17.76 -11.11
C ASN A 146 -8.97 -18.96 -10.77
N PRO A 147 -9.73 -19.51 -11.76
CA PRO A 147 -10.71 -20.56 -11.53
C PRO A 147 -10.08 -21.88 -11.08
N TYR A 148 -8.78 -22.10 -11.32
CA TYR A 148 -8.08 -23.32 -10.90
C TYR A 148 -7.60 -23.26 -9.45
N SER A 149 -7.36 -22.07 -8.91
CA SER A 149 -6.86 -21.88 -7.54
C SER A 149 -7.94 -21.54 -6.53
N ASN A 150 -9.04 -20.92 -6.98
CA ASN A 150 -10.22 -20.67 -6.15
C ASN A 150 -11.50 -21.10 -6.91
N PRO A 151 -11.80 -22.40 -6.95
CA PRO A 151 -12.92 -22.95 -7.75
C PRO A 151 -14.31 -22.61 -7.18
N ILE A 152 -14.38 -21.84 -6.08
CA ILE A 152 -15.62 -21.51 -5.35
C ILE A 152 -15.93 -20.00 -5.37
N ASN A 153 -15.16 -19.21 -6.14
CA ASN A 153 -15.66 -17.92 -6.64
C ASN A 153 -16.56 -18.14 -7.86
#